data_AF-A0A328KRP0-F1
#
_entry.id   AF-A0A328KRP0-F1
#
_cell.length_a   1.000
_cell.length_b   1.000
_cell.length_c   1.000
_cell.angle_alpha   90.00
_cell.angle_beta   90.00
_cell.angle_gamma   90.00
#
_symmetry.space_group_name_H-M   'P 1'
#
loop_
_entity.id
_entity.type
_entity.pdbx_description
1 polymer ?
#
loop_
_entity_poly.entity_id
_entity_poly.type
_entity_poly.pdbx_seq_one_letter_code
_entity_poly.pdbx_strand_id
1 'polypeptide(L)' 'KKIEQSIARIDSGDYGYCDETGEPIGVGRLLARPTATLSLEAQQRRELKQKMFGD' A
#
# COMPACT_ATOMS: atom_id res chain seq x y z
N LYS A 1 1.70 7.06 -14.17
CA LYS A 1 0.48 6.80 -13.37
C LYS A 1 0.73 6.55 -11.88
N LYS A 2 1.47 5.52 -11.44
CA LYS A 2 1.64 5.24 -9.98
C LYS A 2 2.37 6.34 -9.20
N ILE A 3 3.32 7.04 -9.83
CA ILE A 3 4.03 8.16 -9.21
C ILE A 3 3.07 9.35 -9.03
N GLU A 4 2.33 9.72 -10.06
CA GLU A 4 1.33 10.81 -10.00
C GLU A 4 0.26 10.55 -8.92
N GLN A 5 -0.20 9.30 -8.77
CA GLN A 5 -1.09 8.92 -7.68
C GLN A 5 -0.45 9.06 -6.30
N SER A 6 0.84 8.77 -6.19
CA SER A 6 1.57 8.92 -4.92
C SER A 6 1.70 10.40 -4.55
N ILE A 7 1.95 11.27 -5.54
CA ILE A 7 1.97 12.73 -5.36
C ILE A 7 0.59 13.22 -4.91
N ALA A 8 -0.49 12.82 -5.58
CA ALA A 8 -1.85 13.21 -5.18
C ALA A 8 -2.20 12.78 -3.74
N ARG A 9 -1.70 11.62 -3.29
CA ARG A 9 -1.86 11.16 -1.89
C ARG A 9 -1.05 11.98 -0.90
N ILE A 10 0.09 12.53 -1.31
CA ILE A 10 0.85 13.46 -0.47
C ILE A 10 0.03 14.74 -0.29
N ASP A 11 -0.53 15.26 -1.39
CA ASP A 11 -1.34 16.47 -1.39
C ASP A 11 -2.63 16.31 -0.55
N SER A 12 -3.24 15.11 -0.57
CA SER A 12 -4.43 14.81 0.26
C SER A 12 -4.11 14.47 1.72
N GLY A 13 -2.85 14.21 2.06
CA GLY A 13 -2.44 13.74 3.39
C GLY A 13 -2.59 12.23 3.63
N ASP A 14 -3.02 11.47 2.63
CA ASP A 14 -3.22 10.00 2.71
C ASP A 14 -1.94 9.20 2.40
N TYR A 15 -0.84 9.89 2.13
CA TYR A 15 0.44 9.24 1.86
C TYR A 15 0.98 8.55 3.11
N GLY A 16 1.39 7.30 2.93
CA GLY A 16 1.90 6.48 4.02
C GLY A 16 0.83 5.76 4.83
N TYR A 17 -0.44 5.77 4.40
CA TYR A 17 -1.51 4.96 5.00
C TYR A 17 -2.01 3.88 4.04
N CYS A 18 -2.37 2.72 4.60
CA CYS A 18 -2.88 1.58 3.87
C CYS A 18 -4.28 1.84 3.33
N ASP A 19 -4.48 1.64 2.02
CA ASP A 19 -5.77 1.86 1.35
C ASP A 19 -6.90 0.93 1.83
N GLU A 20 -6.55 -0.24 2.38
CA GLU A 20 -7.53 -1.24 2.83
C GLU A 20 -7.87 -1.14 4.32
N THR A 21 -6.90 -0.76 5.14
CA THR A 21 -7.05 -0.84 6.60
C THR A 21 -6.97 0.51 7.28
N GLY A 22 -6.50 1.54 6.58
CA GLY A 22 -6.22 2.85 7.17
C GLY A 22 -4.98 2.87 8.08
N GLU A 23 -4.28 1.75 8.24
CA GLU A 23 -3.11 1.65 9.11
C GLU A 23 -1.87 2.27 8.49
N PRO A 24 -0.93 2.79 9.29
CA PRO A 24 0.31 3.36 8.78
C PRO A 24 1.16 2.31 8.07
N ILE A 25 1.69 2.66 6.90
CA ILE A 25 2.67 1.89 6.15
C ILE A 25 4.04 2.15 6.77
N GLY A 26 4.75 1.10 7.17
CA GLY A 26 6.07 1.23 7.76
C GLY A 26 7.05 2.03 6.90
N VAL A 27 7.78 2.96 7.51
CA VAL A 27 8.69 3.89 6.82
C VAL A 27 9.71 3.14 5.94
N GLY A 28 10.30 2.05 6.44
CA GLY A 28 11.25 1.25 5.65
C GLY A 28 10.68 0.71 4.34
N ARG A 29 9.37 0.43 4.30
CA ARG A 29 8.67 -0.02 3.09
C ARG A 29 8.44 1.12 2.11
N LEU A 30 8.13 2.32 2.59
CA LEU A 30 8.02 3.53 1.75
C LEU A 30 9.39 3.95 1.19
N LEU A 31 10.46 3.84 1.97
CA LEU A 31 11.83 4.09 1.49
C LEU A 31 12.24 3.11 0.38
N ALA A 32 11.93 1.82 0.56
CA ALA A 32 12.20 0.81 -0.46
C ALA A 32 11.28 0.95 -1.70
N ARG A 33 10.02 1.35 -1.47
CA ARG A 33 9.01 1.49 -2.51
C ARG A 33 8.05 2.65 -2.19
N PRO A 34 8.34 3.87 -2.67
CA PRO A 34 7.55 5.06 -2.35
C PRO A 34 6.16 5.08 -2.99
N THR A 35 5.87 4.13 -3.88
CA THR A 35 4.55 3.96 -4.52
C THR A 35 3.69 2.88 -3.85
N ALA A 36 4.09 2.40 -2.67
CA ALA A 36 3.33 1.40 -1.92
C ALA A 36 2.04 2.02 -1.34
N THR A 37 0.90 1.41 -1.63
CA THR A 37 -0.43 1.85 -1.13
C THR A 37 -1.00 0.93 -0.06
N LEU A 38 -0.33 -0.19 0.25
CA LEU A 38 -0.79 -1.20 1.21
C LEU A 38 0.26 -1.41 2.30
N SER A 39 -0.19 -1.67 3.52
CA SER A 39 0.66 -2.19 4.60
C SER A 39 1.18 -3.60 4.26
N LEU A 40 2.19 -4.06 5.01
CA LEU A 40 2.76 -5.39 4.83
C LEU A 40 1.70 -6.48 5.04
N GLU A 41 0.91 -6.37 6.11
CA GLU A 41 -0.13 -7.32 6.47
C GLU A 41 -1.28 -7.34 5.47
N ALA A 42 -1.70 -6.18 4.95
CA ALA A 42 -2.72 -6.10 3.91
C ALA A 42 -2.24 -6.77 2.62
N GLN A 43 -0.97 -6.57 2.24
CA GLN A 43 -0.40 -7.27 1.10
C GLN A 43 -0.34 -8.78 1.31
N GLN A 44 0.11 -9.25 2.47
CA GLN A 44 0.14 -10.68 2.80
C GLN A 44 -1.27 -11.31 2.74
N ARG A 45 -2.30 -10.60 3.24
CA ARG A 45 -3.69 -11.04 3.14
C ARG A 45 -4.16 -11.15 1.69
N ARG A 46 -3.82 -10.19 0.84
CA ARG A 46 -4.13 -10.26 -0.59
C ARG A 46 -3.45 -11.44 -1.26
N GLU A 47 -2.17 -11.67 -1.00
CA GLU A 47 -1.41 -12.78 -1.57
C GLU A 47 -1.98 -14.13 -1.10
N LEU A 48 -2.39 -14.24 0.18
CA LEU A 48 -3.06 -15.44 0.68
C LEU A 48 -4.41 -15.66 0.00
N LYS A 49 -5.26 -14.63 -0.12
CA LYS A 49 -6.53 -14.73 -0.84
C LYS A 49 -6.32 -15.12 -2.29
N GLN A 50 -5.34 -14.53 -2.98
CA GLN A 50 -5.02 -14.88 -4.35
C GLN A 50 -4.54 -16.33 -4.47
N LYS A 51 -3.76 -16.85 -3.52
CA LYS A 51 -3.35 -18.26 -3.49
C LYS A 51 -4.52 -19.22 -3.22
N MET A 52 -5.50 -18.82 -2.42
CA MET A 52 -6.65 -19.67 -2.07
C MET A 52 -7.76 -19.67 -3.13
N PHE A 53 -7.92 -18.57 -3.86
CA PHE A 53 -9.01 -18.38 -4.84
C PHE A 53 -8.53 -18.23 -6.29
N GLY A 54 -7.23 -18.37 -6.54
CA GLY A 54 -6.64 -18.29 -7.87
C GLY A 54 -6.57 -19.66 -8.54
N ASP A 55 -7.65 -20.02 -9.23
CA ASP A 55 -7.63 -20.86 -10.44
C ASP A 55 -7.62 -19.95 -11.67
#